data_AF-A0A956UI51-F1
#
_entry.id   AF-A0A956UI51-F1
#
_cell.length_a   1.000
_cell.length_b   1.000
_cell.length_c   1.000
_cell.angle_alpha   90.00
_cell.angle_beta   90.00
_cell.angle_gamma   90.00
#
_symmetry.space_group_name_H-M   'P 1'
#
loop_
_entity.id
_entity.type
_entity.pdbx_description
1 polymer ?
#
loop_
_entity_poly.entity_id
_entity_poly.type
_entity_poly.pdbx_seq_one_letter_code
_entity_poly.pdbx_strand_id
1 'polypeptide(L)'
;MAYGKGIAKGMGLTLRQMFKPVATINYPEERREVPVYARTNLLWFEERCTGCSTCAQACPDGCILVATSQDAEGRRNIDRYEIDF
;
A
#
# COMPACT_ATOMS: atom_id res chain seq x y z
N MET A 1 -4.11 -42.13 35.69
CA MET A 1 -3.93 -40.73 35.26
C MET A 1 -2.50 -40.57 34.77
N ALA A 2 -2.27 -40.44 33.47
CA ALA A 2 -0.92 -40.23 32.93
C ALA A 2 -0.64 -38.72 32.85
N TYR A 3 -0.11 -38.17 33.95
CA TYR A 3 0.39 -36.80 34.01
C TYR A 3 1.48 -36.62 32.93
N GLY A 4 1.45 -35.49 32.20
CA GLY A 4 2.48 -35.15 31.22
C GLY A 4 2.20 -35.53 29.75
N LYS A 5 1.16 -36.32 29.43
CA LYS A 5 0.78 -36.61 28.02
C LYS A 5 0.51 -35.33 27.20
N GLY A 6 -0.06 -34.29 27.82
CA GLY A 6 -0.28 -33.00 27.17
C GLY A 6 1.03 -32.26 26.84
N ILE A 7 2.00 -32.28 27.75
CA ILE A 7 3.31 -31.65 27.55
C ILE A 7 4.09 -32.36 26.45
N ALA A 8 4.14 -33.69 26.49
CA ALA A 8 4.79 -34.49 25.45
C ALA A 8 4.19 -34.23 24.06
N LYS A 9 2.86 -34.11 23.98
CA LYS A 9 2.17 -33.75 22.74
C LYS A 9 2.53 -32.34 22.26
N GLY A 10 2.63 -31.36 23.17
CA GLY A 10 3.04 -29.99 22.85
C GLY A 10 4.48 -29.91 22.34
N MET A 11 5.42 -30.56 23.03
CA MET A 11 6.81 -30.63 22.61
C MET A 11 6.96 -31.33 21.25
N GLY A 12 6.22 -32.41 21.01
CA GLY A 12 6.19 -33.08 19.71
C GLY A 12 5.67 -32.19 18.57
N LEU A 13 4.69 -31.33 18.84
CA LEU A 13 4.21 -30.33 17.89
C LEU A 13 5.28 -29.28 17.58
N THR A 14 5.95 -28.75 18.61
CA THR A 14 7.03 -27.77 18.46
C THR A 14 8.19 -28.34 17.63
N LEU A 15 8.61 -29.56 17.94
CA LEU A 15 9.67 -30.25 17.20
C LEU A 15 9.28 -30.44 15.73
N ARG A 16 8.03 -30.83 15.45
CA ARG A 16 7.52 -30.95 14.09
C ARG A 16 7.49 -29.59 13.35
N GLN A 17 7.20 -28.49 14.05
CA GLN A 17 7.19 -27.16 13.44
C GLN A 17 8.59 -26.64 13.14
N MET A 18 9.58 -26.97 13.98
CA MET A 18 10.99 -26.58 13.80
C MET A 18 11.58 -27.06 12.46
N PHE A 19 11.14 -28.23 11.96
CA PHE A 19 11.61 -28.78 10.70
C PHE A 19 10.77 -28.37 9.47
N LYS A 20 9.75 -27.53 9.63
CA LYS A 20 9.00 -27.02 8.48
C LYS A 20 9.78 -25.88 7.80
N PRO A 21 9.58 -25.68 6.48
CA PRO A 21 10.15 -24.52 5.80
C PRO A 21 9.66 -23.21 6.45
N VAL A 22 10.56 -22.25 6.54
CA VAL A 22 10.26 -20.92 7.08
C VAL A 22 9.35 -20.15 6.10
N ALA A 23 8.36 -19.45 6.63
CA ALA A 23 7.48 -18.57 5.85
C ALA A 23 8.03 -17.14 5.71
N THR A 24 9.17 -16.87 6.34
CA THR A 24 9.83 -15.56 6.35
C THR A 24 10.42 -15.26 4.98
N ILE A 25 10.33 -14.00 4.56
CA ILE A 25 10.94 -13.49 3.34
C ILE A 25 12.01 -12.49 3.75
N ASN A 26 13.21 -12.62 3.19
CA ASN A 26 14.36 -11.83 3.59
C ASN A 26 14.36 -10.48 2.88
N TYR A 27 13.66 -9.49 3.45
CA TYR A 27 13.65 -8.13 2.93
C TYR A 27 14.91 -7.38 3.40
N PRO A 28 15.59 -6.59 2.53
CA PRO A 28 15.17 -6.11 1.21
C PRO A 28 15.59 -6.95 -0.01
N GLU A 29 16.40 -8.00 0.18
CA GLU A 29 16.99 -8.81 -0.88
C GLU A 29 15.93 -9.62 -1.65
N GLU A 30 14.97 -10.18 -0.93
CA GLU A 30 13.80 -10.89 -1.44
C GLU A 30 12.54 -10.07 -1.16
N ARG A 31 11.72 -9.87 -2.20
CA ARG A 31 10.47 -9.11 -2.10
C ARG A 31 9.29 -9.99 -2.52
N ARG A 32 8.15 -9.80 -1.85
CA ARG A 32 6.89 -10.40 -2.25
C ARG A 32 6.45 -9.83 -3.60
N GLU A 33 5.86 -10.67 -4.42
CA GLU A 33 5.17 -10.22 -5.63
C GLU A 33 3.98 -9.35 -5.22
N VAL A 34 3.93 -8.13 -5.76
CA VAL A 34 2.83 -7.19 -5.53
C VAL A 34 1.75 -7.47 -6.58
N PRO A 35 0.50 -7.74 -6.17
CA PRO A 35 -0.60 -7.95 -7.11
C PRO A 35 -0.82 -6.75 -8.03
N VAL A 36 -1.28 -6.99 -9.27
CA VAL A 36 -1.49 -5.95 -10.29
C VAL A 36 -2.41 -4.82 -9.82
N TYR A 37 -3.43 -5.15 -9.01
CA TYR A 37 -4.40 -4.18 -8.48
C TYR A 37 -4.10 -3.71 -7.06
N ALA A 38 -2.88 -3.96 -6.56
CA ALA A 38 -2.47 -3.44 -5.26
C ALA A 38 -2.43 -1.91 -5.30
N ARG A 39 -3.02 -1.28 -4.28
CA ARG A 39 -3.01 0.16 -4.10
C ARG A 39 -1.82 0.51 -3.21
N THR A 40 -0.71 0.89 -3.82
CA THR A 40 0.51 1.31 -3.10
C THR A 40 0.58 2.83 -3.09
N ASN A 41 1.10 3.42 -4.17
CA ASN A 41 1.29 4.85 -4.30
C ASN A 41 0.33 5.42 -5.33
N LEU A 42 -0.22 6.60 -5.04
CA LEU A 42 -0.91 7.39 -6.05
C LEU A 42 0.15 8.03 -6.96
N LEU A 43 0.08 7.74 -8.25
CA LEU A 43 0.98 8.32 -9.25
C LEU A 43 0.25 9.41 -10.03
N TRP A 44 0.86 10.59 -10.09
CA TRP A 44 0.36 11.70 -10.88
C TRP A 44 1.10 11.80 -12.21
N PHE A 45 0.34 11.93 -13.30
CA PHE A 45 0.85 12.13 -14.65
C PHE A 45 0.33 13.49 -15.14
N GLU A 46 1.22 14.47 -15.21
CA GLU A 46 0.88 15.85 -15.54
C GLU A 46 0.18 15.95 -16.90
N GLU A 47 0.63 15.17 -17.89
CA GLU A 47 0.11 15.19 -19.25
C GLU A 47 -1.32 14.65 -19.37
N ARG A 48 -1.79 13.91 -18.35
CA ARG A 48 -3.15 13.34 -18.30
C ARG A 48 -4.08 14.14 -17.40
N CYS A 49 -3.54 15.03 -16.59
CA CYS A 49 -4.31 15.83 -15.65
C CYS A 49 -4.98 16.99 -16.38
N THR A 50 -6.27 17.23 -16.10
CA THR A 50 -7.02 18.37 -16.67
C THR A 50 -7.26 19.48 -15.65
N GLY A 51 -6.79 19.31 -14.41
CA GLY A 51 -7.02 20.27 -13.34
C GLY A 51 -8.47 20.38 -12.88
N CYS A 52 -9.29 19.33 -13.04
CA CYS A 52 -10.70 19.32 -12.65
C CYS A 52 -10.96 19.21 -11.14
N SER A 53 -9.92 18.93 -10.34
CA SER A 53 -9.97 18.76 -8.88
C SER A 53 -10.93 17.67 -8.37
N THR A 54 -11.43 16.78 -9.23
CA THR A 54 -12.33 15.68 -8.83
C THR A 54 -11.64 14.68 -7.90
N CYS A 55 -10.35 14.42 -8.10
CA CYS A 55 -9.57 13.54 -7.22
C CYS A 55 -9.47 14.11 -5.79
N ALA A 56 -9.25 15.42 -5.65
CA ALA A 56 -9.23 16.08 -4.35
C ALA A 56 -10.59 16.06 -3.66
N GLN A 57 -11.67 16.30 -4.42
CA GLN A 57 -13.04 16.23 -3.90
C GLN A 57 -13.46 14.81 -3.48
N ALA A 58 -12.97 13.80 -4.19
CA ALA A 58 -13.25 12.39 -3.87
C ALA A 58 -12.38 11.85 -2.73
N CYS A 59 -11.31 12.55 -2.35
CA CYS A 59 -10.40 12.11 -1.30
C CYS A 59 -11.11 12.14 0.06
N PRO A 60 -11.23 10.99 0.76
CA PRO A 60 -11.90 10.96 2.06
C PRO A 60 -11.10 11.64 3.17
N ASP A 61 -9.78 11.75 3.01
CA ASP A 61 -8.87 12.36 3.98
C ASP A 61 -8.61 13.85 3.69
N GLY A 62 -8.94 14.31 2.48
CA GLY A 62 -8.67 15.68 2.06
C GLY A 62 -7.17 16.01 1.87
N CYS A 63 -6.29 15.00 1.80
CA CYS A 63 -4.84 15.18 1.68
C CYS A 63 -4.32 15.54 0.28
N ILE A 64 -5.21 15.69 -0.72
CA ILE A 64 -4.81 16.01 -2.10
C ILE A 64 -5.08 17.49 -2.37
N LEU A 65 -4.03 18.23 -2.74
CA LEU A 65 -4.10 19.62 -3.16
C LEU A 65 -4.02 19.71 -4.69
N VAL A 66 -5.00 20.39 -5.29
CA VAL A 66 -5.01 20.74 -6.71
C VAL A 66 -5.28 22.24 -6.85
N ALA A 67 -4.26 23.01 -7.25
CA ALA A 67 -4.40 24.43 -7.57
C ALA A 67 -4.32 24.63 -9.08
N THR A 68 -5.28 25.37 -9.64
CA THR A 68 -5.35 25.66 -11.07
C THR A 68 -5.63 27.13 -11.34
N SER A 69 -5.04 27.65 -12.42
CA SER A 69 -5.27 28.97 -12.98
C SER A 69 -6.00 28.85 -14.33
N GLN A 70 -6.67 29.92 -14.74
CA GLN A 70 -7.28 29.99 -16.08
C GLN A 70 -6.49 30.96 -16.96
N ASP A 71 -6.21 30.55 -18.19
CA ASP A 71 -5.65 31.44 -19.20
C ASP A 71 -6.71 32.38 -19.80
N ALA A 72 -6.27 33.31 -20.66
CA ALA A 72 -7.15 34.28 -21.31
C ALA A 72 -8.17 33.61 -22.25
N GLU A 73 -7.86 32.40 -22.72
CA GLU A 73 -8.67 31.56 -23.59
C GLU A 73 -9.60 30.61 -22.80
N GLY A 74 -9.58 30.64 -21.46
CA GLY A 74 -10.42 29.83 -20.58
C GLY A 74 -9.96 28.39 -20.35
N ARG A 75 -8.75 28.01 -20.78
CA ARG A 75 -8.14 26.71 -20.46
C ARG A 75 -7.58 26.75 -19.04
N ARG A 76 -7.62 25.58 -18.39
CA ARG A 76 -7.09 25.41 -17.04
C ARG A 76 -5.63 24.96 -17.12
N ASN A 77 -4.76 25.71 -16.45
CA ASN A 77 -3.39 25.33 -16.20
C ASN A 77 -3.27 24.81 -14.77
N ILE A 78 -2.44 23.79 -14.58
CA ILE A 78 -2.23 23.18 -13.26
C ILE A 78 -1.03 23.88 -12.63
N ASP A 79 -1.25 24.64 -11.57
CA ASP A 79 -0.20 25.41 -10.90
C ASP A 79 0.50 24.57 -9.82
N ARG A 80 -0.26 23.72 -9.13
CA ARG A 80 0.24 22.89 -8.03
C ARG A 80 -0.57 21.61 -7.89
N TYR A 81 0.12 20.48 -7.79
CA TYR A 81 -0.46 19.19 -7.43
C TYR A 81 0.40 18.56 -6.34
N GLU A 82 -0.20 18.29 -5.17
CA GLU A 82 0.50 17.70 -4.03
C GLU A 82 -0.39 16.70 -3.29
N ILE A 83 0.25 15.71 -2.68
CA ILE A 83 -0.39 14.70 -1.83
C ILE A 83 0.38 14.69 -0.51
N ASP A 84 -0.32 14.97 0.58
CA ASP A 84 0.19 14.84 1.93
C ASP A 84 0.06 13.36 2.37
N PHE A 85 1.15 12.74 2.82
CA PHE A 85 1.22 11.31 3.18
C PHE A 85 1.42 11.12 4.68
#